data_AF-A0A6I5CF66-F1
#
_entry.id   AF-A0A6I5CF66-F1
#
_cell.length_a   1.000
_cell.length_b   1.000
_cell.length_c   1.000
_cell.angle_alpha   90.00
_cell.angle_beta   90.00
_cell.angle_gamma   90.00
#
_symmetry.space_group_name_H-M   'P 1'
#
loop_
_entity.id
_entity.type
_entity.pdbx_description
1 polymer ?
#
loop_
_entity_poly.entity_id
_entity_poly.type
_entity_poly.pdbx_seq_one_letter_code
_entity_poly.pdbx_strand_id
1 'polypeptide(L)'
;MELPVMPPVKPMLAKPVARIPPGMHYEAKWDGFRAIVFRDGAEVELGSRTGKPLTRYFPELVAAFRERLPERCVLDGEIVIAREGRLDFDALTERIHPADSRVRTLAERTPASFVAFDLLALDAEALLDVALA
;
A
#
# COMPACT_ATOMS: atom_id res chain seq x y z
N MET A 1 6.64 -7.92 -14.71
CA MET A 1 5.35 -8.41 -14.18
C MET A 1 4.33 -8.63 -15.28
N GLU A 2 3.55 -9.70 -15.15
CA GLU A 2 2.36 -10.01 -15.94
C GLU A 2 1.23 -10.48 -15.00
N LEU A 3 0.44 -9.51 -14.53
CA LEU A 3 -0.66 -9.71 -13.59
C LEU A 3 -2.01 -9.43 -14.28
N PRO A 4 -3.12 -10.02 -13.80
CA PRO A 4 -4.46 -9.71 -14.30
C PRO A 4 -4.84 -8.22 -14.17
N VAL A 5 -4.20 -7.53 -13.23
CA VAL A 5 -4.32 -6.09 -13.01
C VAL A 5 -2.93 -5.46 -13.09
N MET A 6 -2.68 -4.67 -14.12
CA MET A 6 -1.38 -4.04 -14.39
C MET A 6 -1.40 -2.54 -14.08
N PRO A 7 -0.27 -1.93 -13.65
CA PRO A 7 -0.15 -0.49 -13.56
C PRO A 7 -0.27 0.15 -14.97
N PRO A 8 -0.85 1.37 -15.08
CA PRO A 8 -1.41 2.17 -14.00
C PRO A 8 -2.84 1.75 -13.63
N VAL A 9 -3.07 1.53 -12.33
CA VAL A 9 -4.42 1.36 -11.76
C VAL A 9 -4.81 2.65 -11.07
N LYS A 10 -6.01 3.17 -11.38
CA LYS A 10 -6.56 4.32 -10.66
C LYS A 10 -7.29 3.80 -9.42
N PRO A 11 -6.88 4.20 -8.19
CA PRO A 11 -7.55 3.72 -6.99
C PRO A 11 -8.99 4.24 -6.90
N MET A 12 -9.89 3.44 -6.34
CA MET A 12 -11.26 3.85 -6.04
C MET A 12 -11.26 4.98 -4.98
N LEU A 13 -12.04 6.05 -5.20
CA LEU A 13 -12.06 7.21 -4.32
C LEU A 13 -13.31 7.23 -3.42
N ALA A 14 -13.14 7.74 -2.21
CA ALA A 14 -14.24 7.94 -1.26
C ALA A 14 -14.96 9.28 -1.51
N LYS A 15 -16.27 9.28 -1.27
CA LYS A 15 -17.10 10.48 -1.26
C LYS A 15 -17.34 10.95 0.18
N PRO A 16 -17.13 12.24 0.51
CA PRO A 16 -17.44 12.74 1.84
C PRO A 16 -18.95 12.67 2.12
N VAL A 17 -19.30 12.19 3.32
CA VAL A 17 -20.68 12.11 3.81
C VAL A 17 -20.75 12.71 5.21
N ALA A 18 -21.89 13.32 5.56
CA ALA A 18 -22.06 13.98 6.84
C ALA A 18 -22.29 13.01 8.01
N ARG A 19 -22.71 11.77 7.72
CA ARG A 19 -23.00 10.73 8.71
C ARG A 19 -22.55 9.38 8.16
N ILE A 20 -22.06 8.52 9.05
CA ILE A 20 -21.72 7.14 8.72
C ILE A 20 -23.02 6.40 8.34
N PRO A 21 -23.15 5.90 7.10
CA PRO A 21 -24.36 5.18 6.70
C PRO A 21 -24.46 3.83 7.44
N PRO A 22 -25.65 3.39 7.87
CA PRO A 22 -25.83 2.09 8.51
C PRO A 22 -25.72 0.93 7.51
N GLY A 23 -25.40 -0.27 8.00
CA GLY A 23 -25.43 -1.51 7.20
C GLY A 23 -24.30 -1.62 6.16
N MET A 24 -23.13 -1.06 6.46
CA MET A 24 -21.93 -1.13 5.62
C MET A 24 -20.77 -1.79 6.36
N HIS A 25 -19.71 -2.11 5.64
CA HIS A 25 -18.42 -2.43 6.22
C HIS A 25 -17.71 -1.12 6.61
N TYR A 26 -17.05 -1.11 7.76
CA TYR A 26 -16.38 0.07 8.29
C TYR A 26 -14.93 -0.24 8.59
N GLU A 27 -14.06 0.64 8.12
CA GLU A 27 -12.64 0.59 8.42
C GLU A 27 -12.16 1.94 8.95
N ALA A 28 -11.09 1.91 9.74
CA ALA A 28 -10.43 3.12 10.16
C ALA A 28 -9.81 3.81 8.94
N LYS A 29 -9.97 5.13 8.84
CA LYS A 29 -9.20 5.91 7.86
C LYS A 29 -7.77 6.07 8.38
N TRP A 30 -6.84 5.41 7.71
CA TRP A 30 -5.41 5.57 7.95
C TRP A 30 -4.91 6.90 7.37
N ASP A 31 -3.94 7.52 8.04
CA ASP A 31 -3.29 8.75 7.59
C ASP A 31 -1.85 8.42 7.17
N GLY A 32 -1.63 8.33 5.86
CA GLY A 32 -0.38 7.83 5.30
C GLY A 32 -0.24 8.07 3.81
N PHE A 33 0.46 7.16 3.14
CA PHE A 33 0.55 7.13 1.68
C PHE A 33 -0.23 5.95 1.12
N ARG A 34 -1.35 6.23 0.46
CA ARG A 34 -2.03 5.22 -0.34
C ARG A 34 -1.12 4.65 -1.41
N ALA A 35 -1.00 3.32 -1.44
CA ALA A 35 -0.15 2.59 -2.34
C ALA A 35 -0.83 1.33 -2.87
N ILE A 36 -0.73 1.13 -4.18
CA ILE A 36 -1.06 -0.14 -4.81
C ILE A 36 0.20 -0.99 -4.85
N VAL A 37 0.14 -2.19 -4.28
CA VAL A 37 1.24 -3.16 -4.27
C VAL A 37 0.99 -4.16 -5.39
N PHE A 38 1.93 -4.30 -6.30
CA PHE A 38 1.95 -5.33 -7.33
C PHE A 38 3.04 -6.33 -6.96
N ARG A 39 2.70 -7.61 -6.86
CA ARG A 39 3.67 -8.68 -6.67
C ARG A 39 3.47 -9.75 -7.74
N ASP A 40 4.56 -10.08 -8.42
CA ASP A 40 4.64 -11.17 -9.40
C ASP A 40 5.94 -11.97 -9.19
N GLY A 41 5.81 -13.12 -8.53
CA GLY A 41 6.92 -13.90 -8.00
C GLY A 41 7.77 -13.09 -7.02
N ALA A 42 9.02 -12.84 -7.41
CA ALA A 42 9.98 -12.05 -6.63
C ALA A 42 9.94 -10.54 -6.96
N GLU A 43 9.29 -10.16 -8.05
CA GLU A 43 9.14 -8.76 -8.45
C GLU A 43 8.04 -8.12 -7.58
N VAL A 44 8.35 -6.96 -6.99
CA VAL A 44 7.41 -6.19 -6.16
C VAL A 44 7.54 -4.72 -6.51
N GLU A 45 6.42 -4.10 -6.86
CA GLU A 45 6.32 -2.67 -7.11
C GLU A 45 5.24 -2.03 -6.25
N LEU A 46 5.51 -0.80 -5.80
CA LEU A 46 4.56 0.04 -5.09
C LEU A 46 4.30 1.29 -5.93
N GLY A 47 3.04 1.51 -6.28
CA GLY A 47 2.59 2.71 -6.98
C GLY A 47 1.76 3.61 -6.06
N SER A 48 2.03 4.91 -6.03
CA SER A 48 1.22 5.87 -5.28
C SER A 48 -0.18 6.05 -5.90
N ARG A 49 -1.06 6.76 -5.20
CA ARG A 49 -2.35 7.25 -5.74
C ARG A 49 -2.26 7.91 -7.12
N THR A 50 -1.14 8.57 -7.43
CA THR A 50 -0.92 9.26 -8.73
C THR A 50 -0.02 8.48 -9.69
N GLY A 51 0.24 7.21 -9.41
CA GLY A 51 1.09 6.34 -10.23
C GLY A 51 2.59 6.60 -10.09
N LYS A 52 3.02 7.39 -9.10
CA LYS A 52 4.45 7.61 -8.85
C LYS A 52 5.06 6.37 -8.18
N PRO A 53 6.24 5.91 -8.61
CA PRO A 53 6.88 4.75 -7.99
C PRO A 53 7.29 5.07 -6.55
N LEU A 54 6.88 4.21 -5.63
CA LEU A 54 7.22 4.28 -4.21
C LEU A 54 8.23 3.21 -3.78
N THR A 55 8.44 2.17 -4.59
CA THR A 55 9.20 0.95 -4.25
C THR A 55 10.55 1.24 -3.58
N ARG A 56 11.35 2.16 -4.15
CA ARG A 56 12.70 2.44 -3.64
C ARG A 56 12.73 3.06 -2.23
N TYR A 57 11.63 3.65 -1.79
CA TYR A 57 11.55 4.36 -0.50
C TYR A 57 11.20 3.42 0.66
N PHE A 58 10.72 2.21 0.37
CA PHE A 58 10.23 1.27 1.38
C PHE A 58 10.81 -0.15 1.18
N PRO A 59 12.15 -0.30 1.19
CA PRO A 59 12.79 -1.60 0.99
C PRO A 59 12.36 -2.66 2.03
N GLU A 60 12.04 -2.24 3.25
CA GLU A 60 11.51 -3.09 4.32
C GLU A 60 10.15 -3.69 3.98
N LEU A 61 9.27 -2.90 3.33
CA LEU A 61 7.97 -3.39 2.88
C LEU A 61 8.12 -4.34 1.69
N VAL A 62 9.03 -4.03 0.75
CA VAL A 62 9.34 -4.93 -0.37
C VAL A 62 9.78 -6.30 0.12
N ALA A 63 10.67 -6.34 1.12
CA ALA A 63 11.10 -7.60 1.73
C ALA A 63 9.94 -8.34 2.41
N ALA A 64 9.16 -7.65 3.23
CA ALA A 64 8.01 -8.23 3.93
C ALA A 64 6.96 -8.76 2.95
N PHE A 65 6.69 -8.05 1.86
CA PHE A 65 5.73 -8.46 0.84
C PHE A 65 6.17 -9.71 0.11
N ARG A 66 7.46 -9.86 -0.20
CA ARG A 66 8.01 -11.10 -0.79
C ARG A 66 7.90 -12.29 0.14
N GLU A 67 8.07 -12.07 1.44
CA GLU A 67 8.02 -13.14 2.43
C GLU A 67 6.59 -13.58 2.74
N ARG A 68 5.63 -12.64 2.80
CA ARG A 68 4.33 -12.88 3.44
C ARG A 68 3.13 -12.91 2.51
N LEU A 69 3.20 -12.30 1.34
CA LEU A 69 2.07 -12.28 0.40
C LEU A 69 2.04 -13.55 -0.46
N PRO A 70 0.93 -13.83 -1.15
CA PRO A 70 0.92 -14.73 -2.30
C PRO A 70 1.92 -14.26 -3.36
N GLU A 71 2.44 -15.19 -4.17
CA GLU A 71 3.42 -14.85 -5.20
C GLU A 71 2.85 -13.95 -6.30
N ARG A 72 1.54 -13.98 -6.51
CA ARG A 72 0.87 -13.20 -7.55
C ARG A 72 -0.35 -12.52 -6.95
N CYS A 73 -0.22 -11.23 -6.63
CA CYS A 73 -1.32 -10.47 -6.06
C CYS A 73 -1.19 -8.98 -6.32
N VAL A 74 -2.33 -8.29 -6.28
CA VAL A 74 -2.41 -6.83 -6.31
C VAL A 74 -3.26 -6.34 -5.13
N LEU A 75 -2.67 -5.52 -4.25
CA LEU A 75 -3.34 -4.99 -3.06
C LEU A 75 -3.49 -3.47 -3.13
N ASP A 76 -4.61 -2.95 -2.61
CA ASP A 76 -4.76 -1.52 -2.27
C ASP A 76 -4.66 -1.37 -0.76
N GLY A 77 -3.93 -0.34 -0.32
CA GLY A 77 -3.68 -0.13 1.08
C GLY A 77 -2.99 1.19 1.38
N GLU A 78 -2.72 1.40 2.66
CA GLU A 78 -2.05 2.59 3.16
C GLU A 78 -0.69 2.22 3.78
N ILE A 79 0.37 2.90 3.35
CA ILE A 79 1.65 2.87 4.06
C ILE A 79 1.60 3.86 5.22
N VAL A 80 1.94 3.39 6.41
CA VAL A 80 1.91 4.18 7.65
C VAL A 80 3.19 4.00 8.45
N ILE A 81 3.53 4.99 9.28
CA ILE A 81 4.47 4.84 10.39
C ILE A 81 3.70 5.09 11.68
N ALA A 82 3.87 4.20 12.66
CA ALA A 82 3.27 4.37 13.99
C ALA A 82 4.38 4.49 15.04
N ARG A 83 4.29 5.51 15.90
CA ARG A 83 5.20 5.74 17.03
C ARG A 83 4.38 6.15 18.24
N GLU A 84 4.73 5.63 19.42
CA GLU A 84 4.07 6.02 20.68
C GLU A 84 2.53 5.93 20.62
N GLY A 85 2.01 4.89 19.94
CA GLY A 85 0.58 4.63 19.81
C GLY A 85 -0.18 5.55 18.84
N ARG A 86 0.50 6.39 18.05
CA ARG A 86 -0.11 7.27 17.05
C ARG A 86 0.56 7.14 15.68
N LEU A 87 -0.17 7.50 14.63
CA LEU A 87 0.41 7.63 13.29
C LEU A 87 1.31 8.87 13.25
N ASP A 88 2.50 8.70 12.65
CA ASP A 88 3.53 9.73 12.51
C ASP A 88 3.71 10.04 11.02
N PHE A 89 2.86 10.94 10.52
CA PHE A 89 2.86 11.33 9.11
C PHE A 89 4.12 12.10 8.73
N ASP A 90 4.66 12.92 9.64
CA ASP A 90 5.88 13.67 9.41
C ASP A 90 7.07 12.72 9.18
N ALA A 91 7.24 11.71 10.05
CA ALA A 91 8.25 10.68 9.85
C ALA A 91 8.06 9.90 8.54
N LEU A 92 6.80 9.65 8.13
CA LEU A 92 6.51 9.01 6.86
C LEU A 92 6.94 9.89 5.67
N THR A 93 6.74 11.20 5.75
CA THR A 93 7.18 12.12 4.68
C THR A 93 8.70 12.17 4.53
N GLU A 94 9.46 12.03 5.63
CA GLU A 94 10.93 11.93 5.59
C GLU A 94 11.44 10.73 4.77
N ARG A 95 10.61 9.69 4.57
CA ARG A 95 10.97 8.51 3.77
C ARG A 95 11.18 8.85 2.30
N ILE A 96 10.52 9.89 1.79
CA ILE A 96 10.64 10.31 0.39
C ILE A 96 11.92 11.15 0.20
N HIS A 97 13.07 10.48 0.30
CA HIS A 97 14.38 11.13 0.27
C HIS A 97 15.18 10.77 -1.00
N PRO A 98 15.91 11.71 -1.61
CA PRO A 98 16.73 11.43 -2.79
C PRO A 98 17.87 10.44 -2.51
N ALA A 99 18.56 10.57 -1.38
CA ALA A 99 19.68 9.68 -1.02
C ALA A 99 19.21 8.31 -0.51
N ASP A 100 19.62 7.23 -1.18
CA ASP A 100 19.32 5.84 -0.82
C ASP A 100 19.82 5.45 0.57
N SER A 101 21.01 5.91 0.96
CA SER A 101 21.58 5.65 2.29
C SER A 101 20.68 6.16 3.43
N ARG A 102 20.08 7.34 3.25
CA ARG A 102 19.13 7.92 4.21
C ARG A 102 17.85 7.09 4.28
N VAL A 103 17.33 6.65 3.13
CA VAL A 103 16.17 5.76 3.07
C VAL A 103 16.45 4.46 3.82
N ARG A 104 17.58 3.79 3.58
CA ARG A 104 17.93 2.55 4.29
C ARG A 104 18.05 2.77 5.80
N THR A 105 18.71 3.84 6.22
CA THR A 105 18.86 4.19 7.64
C THR A 105 17.50 4.41 8.32
N LEU A 106 16.59 5.14 7.66
CA LEU A 106 15.24 5.38 8.19
C LEU A 106 14.37 4.11 8.15
N ALA A 107 14.59 3.20 7.21
CA ALA A 107 13.87 1.91 7.13
C ALA A 107 14.12 1.06 8.38
N GLU A 108 15.36 1.07 8.87
CA GLU A 108 15.77 0.33 10.06
C GLU A 108 15.33 1.02 11.35
N ARG A 109 15.42 2.35 11.41
CA ARG A 109 15.13 3.13 12.62
C ARG A 109 13.65 3.35 12.87
N THR A 110 12.89 3.53 11.80
CA THR A 110 11.45 3.86 11.81
C THR A 110 10.77 3.11 10.67
N PRO A 111 10.65 1.77 10.76
CA PRO A 111 10.09 0.96 9.70
C PRO A 111 8.63 1.33 9.44
N ALA A 112 8.27 1.42 8.16
CA ALA A 112 6.87 1.56 7.77
C ALA A 112 6.10 0.24 7.92
N SER A 113 4.79 0.35 8.08
CA SER A 113 3.82 -0.74 8.00
C SER A 113 2.88 -0.50 6.81
N PHE A 114 2.25 -1.56 6.33
CA PHE A 114 1.23 -1.49 5.30
C PHE A 114 -0.08 -2.05 5.83
N VAL A 115 -1.16 -1.29 5.68
CA VAL A 115 -2.51 -1.73 6.02
C VAL A 115 -3.28 -1.91 4.72
N ALA A 116 -3.48 -3.17 4.33
CA ALA A 116 -4.29 -3.53 3.17
C ALA A 116 -5.78 -3.37 3.50
N PHE A 117 -6.54 -2.84 2.55
CA PHE A 117 -8.01 -2.72 2.65
C PHE A 117 -8.73 -3.20 1.39
N ASP A 118 -8.01 -3.55 0.32
CA ASP A 118 -8.60 -4.16 -0.87
C ASP A 118 -7.64 -5.14 -1.55
N LEU A 119 -8.19 -6.13 -2.26
CA LEU A 119 -7.48 -7.11 -3.07
C LEU A 119 -8.00 -7.03 -4.50
N LEU A 120 -7.16 -6.50 -5.40
CA LEU A 120 -7.55 -6.22 -6.79
C LEU A 120 -7.29 -7.40 -7.73
N ALA A 121 -6.33 -8.27 -7.38
CA ALA A 121 -6.04 -9.50 -8.11
C ALA A 121 -5.37 -10.53 -7.20
N LEU A 122 -5.64 -11.81 -7.47
CA LEU A 122 -4.98 -12.96 -6.86
C LEU A 122 -4.73 -14.02 -7.92
N ASP A 123 -3.50 -14.50 -8.01
CA ASP A 123 -3.04 -15.45 -9.02
C ASP A 123 -3.37 -15.00 -10.46
N ALA A 124 -4.29 -15.69 -11.12
CA ALA A 124 -4.72 -15.40 -12.49
C ALA A 124 -6.05 -14.63 -12.55
N GLU A 125 -6.64 -14.29 -11.40
CA GLU A 125 -7.96 -13.69 -11.32
C GLU A 125 -7.88 -12.19 -10.99
N ALA A 126 -8.59 -11.38 -11.79
CA ALA A 126 -8.86 -9.99 -11.46
C ALA A 126 -10.15 -9.91 -10.66
N LEU A 127 -10.13 -9.17 -9.55
CA LEU A 127 -11.24 -9.07 -8.59
C LEU A 127 -11.97 -7.72 -8.67
N LEU A 128 -11.68 -6.90 -9.67
CA LEU A 128 -12.24 -5.55 -9.82
C LEU A 128 -13.77 -5.53 -9.95
N ASP A 129 -14.36 -6.61 -10.45
CA ASP A 129 -15.80 -6.76 -10.64
C ASP A 129 -16.44 -7.69 -9.58
N VAL A 130 -15.66 -8.12 -8.59
CA VAL A 130 -16.13 -8.97 -7.49
C VAL A 130 -16.59 -8.06 -6.34
N ALA A 131 -17.77 -8.35 -5.79
CA ALA A 131 -18.30 -7.57 -4.68
C ALA A 131 -17.46 -7.77 -3.41
N LEU A 132 -17.18 -6.67 -2.72
CA LEU A 132 -16.64 -6.71 -1.35
C LEU A 132 -17.67 -7.39 -0.44
N ALA A 133 -17.25 -8.48 0.22
CA ALA A 133 -18.12 -9.34 1.04
C ALA A 133 -18.22 -8.89 2.50
#